data_AF-A0A351JR53-F1
#
_entry.id   AF-A0A351JR53-F1
#
_cell.length_a   1.000
_cell.length_b   1.000
_cell.length_c   1.000
_cell.angle_alpha   90.00
_cell.angle_beta   90.00
_cell.angle_gamma   90.00
#
_symmetry.space_group_name_H-M   'P 1'
#
loop_
_entity.id
_entity.type
_entity.pdbx_description
1 polymer ?
#
loop_
_entity_poly.entity_id
_entity_poly.type
_entity_poly.pdbx_seq_one_letter_code
_entity_poly.pdbx_strand_id
1 'polypeptide(L)'
;MLRSLEKKMIGFLDFFYFFIFKKRVGETKIVFFKDIFVSALGNGLAGIFLFGTSILMGRMLGPAEYGKAGLAVSYGYLFLFLMAPGFNTAAVRYIANEGDEKEKGRIMTVVLTSTLASLVPVCVLFFFFYRPLSVFLQVDPLILFFGFVYAIPLALKNVFDGFTRGFRRFTLQLVARVGEAIVVFSVITFSLFFFHIRSFFVYSISLSIGLAVFCLLVFFPFFSSFGRFSFRILKKIIFYSFFAALGGVAGFLFLNINRIIVSYAVGASSVGLYMAYYTATFTFASQFLTIFNNVFFPMVSRMPKKRDIVRKINTLNKVLAVPLFGGIVAFGYFFLYLFGKEYLFRWDWLLLFSLAAILNLFYLIDIWIVAAEGKKGIVFTTAITFCIGAINVACMYAFSTWYGVTGSVIATVLVSFVLFLVYKIVNIFLYRYEDTQSN
;
A
#
# COMPACT_ATOMS: atom_id res chain seq x y z
N MET A 1 25.61 -17.66 5.28
CA MET A 1 24.52 -17.02 6.05
C MET A 1 23.13 -17.26 5.45
N LEU A 2 22.89 -16.92 4.17
CA LEU A 2 21.61 -17.15 3.46
C LEU A 2 21.09 -18.60 3.51
N ARG A 3 21.94 -19.61 3.23
CA ARG A 3 21.55 -21.04 3.28
C ARG A 3 21.17 -21.54 4.68
N SER A 4 21.74 -20.93 5.74
CA SER A 4 21.42 -21.27 7.14
C SER A 4 20.08 -20.69 7.56
N LEU A 5 19.77 -19.47 7.12
CA LEU A 5 18.45 -18.85 7.29
C LEU A 5 17.39 -19.65 6.52
N GLU A 6 17.72 -20.11 5.31
CA GLU A 6 16.84 -20.90 4.45
C GLU A 6 16.40 -22.23 5.11
N LYS A 7 17.32 -22.99 5.73
CA LYS A 7 16.98 -24.22 6.46
C LYS A 7 16.10 -23.97 7.70
N LYS A 8 16.42 -22.95 8.51
CA LYS A 8 15.60 -22.59 9.69
C LYS A 8 14.20 -22.13 9.28
N MET A 9 14.09 -21.44 8.16
CA MET A 9 12.83 -20.92 7.60
C MET A 9 11.92 -22.03 7.05
N ILE A 10 12.46 -23.01 6.32
CA ILE A 10 11.68 -24.17 5.87
C ILE A 10 11.15 -24.93 7.08
N GLY A 11 11.97 -25.11 8.12
CA GLY A 11 11.55 -25.71 9.39
C GLY A 11 10.44 -24.92 10.10
N PHE A 12 10.51 -23.59 10.13
CA PHE A 12 9.47 -22.73 10.72
C PHE A 12 8.15 -22.78 9.95
N LEU A 13 8.22 -22.77 8.61
CA LEU A 13 7.05 -22.89 7.73
C LEU A 13 6.38 -24.26 7.86
N ASP A 14 7.17 -25.35 7.89
CA ASP A 14 6.65 -26.70 8.12
C ASP A 14 6.06 -26.83 9.53
N PHE A 15 6.68 -26.23 10.55
CA PHE A 15 6.15 -26.22 11.91
C PHE A 15 4.79 -25.53 12.00
N PHE A 16 4.64 -24.34 11.42
CA PHE A 16 3.36 -23.62 11.41
C PHE A 16 2.29 -24.32 10.56
N TYR A 17 2.68 -24.89 9.42
CA TYR A 17 1.76 -25.67 8.57
C TYR A 17 1.26 -26.92 9.30
N PHE A 18 2.17 -27.62 9.98
CA PHE A 18 1.83 -28.77 10.81
C PHE A 18 0.96 -28.37 12.01
N PHE A 19 1.25 -27.25 12.67
CA PHE A 19 0.51 -26.77 13.84
C PHE A 19 -0.97 -26.51 13.52
N ILE A 20 -1.28 -25.97 12.34
CA ILE A 20 -2.66 -25.60 11.98
C ILE A 20 -3.44 -26.77 11.32
N PHE A 21 -2.76 -27.61 10.54
CA PHE A 21 -3.40 -28.61 9.67
C PHE A 21 -2.95 -30.06 9.89
N LYS A 22 -1.95 -30.31 10.75
CA LYS A 22 -1.38 -31.62 11.06
C LYS A 22 -0.92 -32.43 9.82
N LYS A 23 -0.42 -31.75 8.78
CA LYS A 23 0.15 -32.36 7.56
C LYS A 23 1.48 -31.70 7.19
N ARG A 24 2.33 -32.34 6.36
CA ARG A 24 3.59 -31.77 5.84
C ARG A 24 3.45 -31.17 4.43
N VAL A 25 4.30 -30.20 4.09
CA VAL A 25 4.27 -29.48 2.80
C VAL A 25 5.06 -30.24 1.72
N GLY A 26 4.53 -30.36 0.50
CA GLY A 26 5.23 -30.98 -0.65
C GLY A 26 6.16 -30.00 -1.41
N GLU A 27 7.15 -30.50 -2.15
CA GLU A 27 8.27 -29.71 -2.74
C GLU A 27 7.85 -28.51 -3.63
N THR A 28 6.88 -28.68 -4.54
CA THR A 28 6.38 -27.57 -5.37
C THR A 28 5.77 -26.44 -4.53
N LYS A 29 5.21 -26.77 -3.36
CA LYS A 29 4.67 -25.79 -2.43
C LYS A 29 5.80 -25.05 -1.70
N ILE A 30 6.94 -25.70 -1.43
CA ILE A 30 8.12 -25.08 -0.78
C ILE A 30 8.69 -23.96 -1.65
N VAL A 31 8.84 -24.17 -2.97
CA VAL A 31 9.35 -23.12 -3.88
C VAL A 31 8.44 -21.91 -3.91
N PHE A 32 7.12 -22.12 -3.99
CA PHE A 32 6.14 -21.03 -3.96
C PHE A 32 6.15 -20.27 -2.62
N PHE A 33 6.28 -20.96 -1.49
CA PHE A 33 6.40 -20.31 -0.18
C PHE A 33 7.70 -19.51 -0.06
N LYS A 34 8.80 -20.02 -0.60
CA LYS A 34 10.09 -19.32 -0.65
C LYS A 34 9.97 -18.00 -1.40
N ASP A 35 9.37 -18.02 -2.59
CA ASP A 35 9.18 -16.84 -3.43
C ASP A 35 8.39 -15.73 -2.73
N ILE A 36 7.30 -16.11 -2.07
CA ILE A 36 6.48 -15.17 -1.31
C ILE A 36 7.24 -14.64 -0.10
N PHE A 37 7.97 -15.50 0.62
CA PHE A 37 8.76 -15.07 1.76
C PHE A 37 9.87 -14.10 1.38
N VAL A 38 10.55 -14.32 0.24
CA VAL A 38 11.54 -13.38 -0.29
C VAL A 38 10.90 -12.02 -0.59
N SER A 39 9.71 -12.00 -1.21
CA SER A 39 8.98 -10.75 -1.43
C SER A 39 8.59 -10.08 -0.10
N ALA A 40 8.14 -10.86 0.89
CA ALA A 40 7.79 -10.38 2.23
C ALA A 40 8.98 -9.76 2.96
N LEU A 41 10.15 -10.41 2.91
CA LEU A 41 11.40 -9.90 3.47
C LEU A 41 11.80 -8.58 2.83
N GLY A 42 11.71 -8.49 1.50
CA GLY A 42 11.99 -7.24 0.78
C GLY A 42 11.09 -6.10 1.22
N ASN A 43 9.79 -6.35 1.41
CA ASN A 43 8.85 -5.38 1.96
C ASN A 43 9.21 -4.98 3.40
N GLY A 44 9.47 -5.97 4.27
CA GLY A 44 9.75 -5.72 5.68
C GLY A 44 11.02 -4.91 5.87
N LEU A 45 12.12 -5.30 5.21
CA LEU A 45 13.39 -4.58 5.28
C LEU A 45 13.28 -3.16 4.72
N ALA A 46 12.71 -2.99 3.52
CA ALA A 46 12.49 -1.66 2.95
C ALA A 46 11.57 -0.81 3.83
N GLY A 47 10.52 -1.43 4.40
CA GLY A 47 9.59 -0.79 5.31
C GLY A 47 10.25 -0.26 6.58
N ILE A 48 11.20 -0.99 7.17
CA ILE A 48 11.96 -0.52 8.34
C ILE A 48 12.76 0.74 8.01
N PHE A 49 13.48 0.75 6.89
CA PHE A 49 14.25 1.91 6.45
C PHE A 49 13.35 3.11 6.14
N LEU A 50 12.25 2.92 5.39
CA LEU A 50 11.32 4.00 5.05
C LEU A 50 10.55 4.53 6.26
N PHE A 51 10.21 3.66 7.21
CA PHE A 51 9.59 4.07 8.47
C PHE A 51 10.57 4.86 9.35
N GLY A 52 11.81 4.38 9.51
CA GLY A 52 12.86 5.12 10.19
C GLY A 52 13.13 6.48 9.56
N THR A 53 13.14 6.54 8.23
CA THR A 53 13.23 7.80 7.47
C THR A 53 12.05 8.72 7.77
N SER A 54 10.83 8.20 7.80
CA SER A 54 9.64 9.01 8.09
C SER A 54 9.69 9.64 9.48
N ILE A 55 10.20 8.90 10.47
CA ILE A 55 10.41 9.41 11.84
C ILE A 55 11.50 10.47 11.88
N LEU A 56 12.65 10.20 11.24
CA LEU A 56 13.76 11.16 11.15
C LEU A 56 13.28 12.48 10.53
N MET A 57 12.52 12.40 9.43
CA MET A 57 11.99 13.56 8.75
C MET A 57 10.94 14.30 9.56
N GLY A 58 10.02 13.59 10.21
CA GLY A 58 9.07 14.24 11.11
C GLY A 58 9.78 15.00 12.24
N ARG A 59 10.78 14.38 12.86
CA ARG A 59 11.56 15.02 13.94
C ARG A 59 12.37 16.23 13.48
N MET A 60 13.00 16.17 12.30
CA MET A 60 13.93 17.21 11.85
C MET A 60 13.25 18.35 11.09
N LEU A 61 12.14 18.09 10.41
CA LEU A 61 11.37 19.09 9.68
C LEU A 61 10.28 19.76 10.53
N GLY A 62 9.82 19.09 11.58
CA GLY A 62 8.66 19.51 12.35
C GLY A 62 7.33 19.26 11.62
N PRO A 63 6.19 19.50 12.29
CA PRO A 63 4.88 19.12 11.79
C PRO A 63 4.45 19.87 10.52
N ALA A 64 4.86 21.14 10.36
CA ALA A 64 4.48 21.93 9.18
C ALA A 64 5.08 21.40 7.89
N GLU A 65 6.41 21.28 7.83
CA GLU A 65 7.13 20.82 6.65
C GLU A 65 6.91 19.31 6.41
N TYR A 66 6.82 18.49 7.47
CA TYR A 66 6.45 17.08 7.34
C TYR A 66 5.03 16.89 6.76
N GLY A 67 4.08 17.74 7.17
CA GLY A 67 2.73 17.78 6.63
C GLY A 67 2.71 18.11 5.13
N LYS A 68 3.44 19.15 4.69
CA LYS A 68 3.59 19.50 3.27
C LYS A 68 4.15 18.34 2.45
N ALA A 69 5.17 17.66 2.97
CA ALA A 69 5.79 16.53 2.31
C ALA A 69 4.81 15.36 2.14
N GLY A 70 4.01 15.11 3.16
CA GLY A 70 2.93 14.14 3.11
C GLY A 70 1.80 14.47 2.15
N LEU A 71 1.48 15.75 1.99
CA LEU A 71 0.54 16.24 0.98
C LEU A 71 1.07 16.03 -0.42
N ALA A 72 2.35 16.33 -0.67
CA ALA A 72 2.99 16.06 -1.94
C ALA A 72 2.86 14.57 -2.31
N VAL A 73 3.10 13.65 -1.36
CA VAL A 73 2.90 12.21 -1.58
C VAL A 73 1.43 11.89 -1.91
N SER A 74 0.46 12.47 -1.19
CA SER A 74 -0.97 12.26 -1.48
C SER A 74 -1.38 12.76 -2.87
N TYR A 75 -0.94 13.95 -3.28
CA TYR A 75 -1.17 14.44 -4.65
C TYR A 75 -0.46 13.57 -5.69
N GLY A 76 0.71 13.02 -5.36
CA GLY A 76 1.36 12.06 -6.24
C GLY A 76 0.54 10.79 -6.48
N TYR A 77 -0.12 10.27 -5.44
CA TYR A 77 -1.07 9.15 -5.59
C TYR A 77 -2.34 9.54 -6.36
N LEU A 78 -2.79 10.80 -6.29
CA LEU A 78 -3.88 11.32 -7.11
C LEU A 78 -3.49 11.29 -8.60
N PHE A 79 -2.29 11.78 -8.93
CA PHE A 79 -1.79 11.78 -10.31
C PHE A 79 -1.47 10.38 -10.84
N LEU A 80 -1.02 9.47 -9.97
CA LEU A 80 -0.71 8.08 -10.33
C LEU A 80 -1.87 7.40 -11.08
N PHE A 81 -3.12 7.65 -10.67
CA PHE A 81 -4.29 7.08 -11.34
C PHE A 81 -4.37 7.47 -12.82
N LEU A 82 -4.01 8.70 -13.16
CA LEU A 82 -3.99 9.20 -14.55
C LEU A 82 -2.77 8.68 -15.32
N MET A 83 -1.63 8.58 -14.63
CA MET A 83 -0.34 8.24 -15.25
C MET A 83 -0.17 6.74 -15.51
N ALA A 84 -0.69 5.87 -14.64
CA ALA A 84 -0.59 4.41 -14.78
C ALA A 84 -1.91 3.73 -14.39
N PRO A 85 -2.99 3.91 -15.17
CA PRO A 85 -4.31 3.38 -14.85
C PRO A 85 -4.32 1.85 -14.95
N GLY A 86 -4.09 1.15 -13.83
CA GLY A 86 -4.24 -0.30 -13.71
C GLY A 86 -3.28 -1.16 -14.54
N PHE A 87 -2.31 -0.56 -15.23
CA PHE A 87 -1.36 -1.27 -16.08
C PHE A 87 -0.44 -2.22 -15.30
N ASN A 88 -0.14 -1.89 -14.04
CA ASN A 88 0.66 -2.73 -13.15
C ASN A 88 -0.01 -4.09 -12.86
N THR A 89 -1.31 -4.11 -12.57
CA THR A 89 -2.04 -5.35 -12.29
C THR A 89 -2.28 -6.14 -13.57
N ALA A 90 -2.50 -5.45 -14.69
CA ALA A 90 -2.60 -6.07 -16.01
C ALA A 90 -1.31 -6.80 -16.39
N ALA A 91 -0.16 -6.18 -16.17
CA ALA A 91 1.14 -6.78 -16.40
C ALA A 91 1.29 -8.10 -15.62
N VAL A 92 1.01 -8.09 -14.32
CA VAL A 92 1.09 -9.30 -13.47
C VAL A 92 0.20 -10.41 -14.04
N ARG A 93 -1.07 -10.10 -14.37
CA ARG A 93 -2.05 -11.09 -14.82
C ARG A 93 -1.69 -11.72 -16.16
N TYR A 94 -1.32 -10.91 -17.15
CA TYR A 94 -1.08 -11.41 -18.50
C TYR A 94 0.30 -12.06 -18.63
N ILE A 95 1.34 -11.54 -17.96
CA ILE A 95 2.67 -12.15 -17.98
C ILE A 95 2.66 -13.50 -17.25
N ALA A 96 1.99 -13.60 -16.09
CA ALA A 96 1.99 -14.82 -15.29
C ALA A 96 1.21 -15.99 -15.92
N ASN A 97 0.28 -15.71 -16.84
CA ASN A 97 -0.55 -16.71 -17.53
C ASN A 97 -0.04 -17.04 -18.94
N GLU A 98 0.96 -16.33 -19.44
CA GLU A 98 1.51 -16.58 -20.77
C GLU A 98 2.67 -17.56 -20.68
N GLY A 99 2.67 -18.57 -21.55
CA GLY A 99 3.72 -19.59 -21.58
C GLY A 99 4.92 -19.15 -22.41
N ASP A 100 4.67 -18.42 -23.50
CA ASP A 100 5.69 -17.98 -24.46
C ASP A 100 6.43 -16.73 -23.97
N GLU A 101 7.75 -16.85 -23.86
CA GLU A 101 8.63 -15.76 -23.43
C GLU A 101 8.62 -14.58 -24.41
N LYS A 102 8.42 -14.84 -25.72
CA LYS A 102 8.29 -13.77 -26.72
C LYS A 102 7.02 -12.96 -26.48
N GLU A 103 5.89 -13.62 -26.19
CA GLU A 103 4.65 -12.90 -25.91
C GLU A 103 4.67 -12.16 -24.58
N LYS A 104 5.32 -12.70 -23.54
CA LYS A 104 5.58 -11.92 -22.32
C LYS A 104 6.35 -10.64 -22.62
N GLY A 105 7.38 -10.71 -23.48
CA GLY A 105 8.14 -9.56 -23.93
C GLY A 105 7.31 -8.52 -24.68
N ARG A 106 6.37 -8.96 -25.54
CA ARG A 106 5.43 -8.06 -26.23
C ARG A 106 4.44 -7.42 -25.26
N ILE A 107 3.94 -8.17 -24.28
CA ILE A 107 3.09 -7.64 -23.20
C ILE A 107 3.85 -6.56 -22.41
N MET A 108 5.10 -6.81 -22.01
CA MET A 108 5.93 -5.80 -21.32
C MET A 108 6.05 -4.51 -22.13
N THR A 109 6.40 -4.62 -23.42
CA THR A 109 6.52 -3.46 -24.31
C THR A 109 5.20 -2.71 -24.40
N VAL A 110 4.07 -3.39 -24.60
CA VAL A 110 2.75 -2.75 -24.68
C VAL A 110 2.39 -2.04 -23.38
N VAL A 111 2.62 -2.64 -22.22
CA VAL A 111 2.34 -2.02 -20.92
C VAL A 111 3.22 -0.79 -20.69
N LEU A 112 4.53 -0.90 -20.94
CA LEU A 112 5.47 0.21 -20.72
C LEU A 112 5.18 1.36 -21.68
N THR A 113 5.01 1.08 -22.98
CA THR A 113 4.68 2.11 -23.98
C THR A 113 3.34 2.77 -23.70
N SER A 114 2.35 2.02 -23.21
CA SER A 114 1.04 2.58 -22.84
C SER A 114 1.14 3.46 -21.60
N THR A 115 1.98 3.11 -20.63
CA THR A 115 2.26 3.94 -19.44
C THR A 115 2.99 5.22 -19.82
N LEU A 116 3.99 5.14 -20.70
CA LEU A 116 4.68 6.32 -21.24
C LEU A 116 3.71 7.20 -22.06
N ALA A 117 2.83 6.58 -22.86
CA ALA A 117 1.83 7.28 -23.64
C ALA A 117 0.76 7.97 -22.76
N SER A 118 0.42 7.44 -21.58
CA SER A 118 -0.46 8.13 -20.62
C SER A 118 0.26 9.21 -19.82
N LEU A 119 1.57 9.08 -19.59
CA LEU A 119 2.39 10.10 -18.92
C LEU A 119 2.47 11.40 -19.73
N VAL A 120 2.72 11.31 -21.05
CA VAL A 120 2.90 12.50 -21.92
C VAL A 120 1.74 13.52 -21.83
N PRO A 121 0.46 13.16 -22.08
CA PRO A 121 -0.64 14.11 -22.01
C PRO A 121 -0.83 14.66 -20.60
N VAL A 122 -0.62 13.85 -19.56
CA VAL A 122 -0.71 14.30 -18.16
C VAL A 122 0.38 15.33 -17.84
N CYS A 123 1.60 15.14 -18.32
CA CYS A 123 2.69 16.12 -18.21
C CYS A 123 2.40 17.42 -18.96
N VAL A 124 1.89 17.34 -20.18
CA VAL A 124 1.52 18.51 -20.98
C VAL A 124 0.40 19.29 -20.27
N LEU A 125 -0.67 18.61 -19.85
CA LEU A 125 -1.77 19.24 -19.12
C LEU A 125 -1.30 19.86 -17.81
N PHE A 126 -0.44 19.17 -17.06
CA PHE A 126 0.10 19.73 -15.82
C PHE A 126 0.93 20.98 -16.07
N PHE A 127 1.81 20.98 -17.09
CA PHE A 127 2.63 22.13 -17.43
C PHE A 127 1.82 23.40 -17.69
N PHE A 128 0.70 23.29 -18.42
CA PHE A 128 -0.17 24.44 -18.72
C PHE A 128 -1.12 24.81 -17.57
N PHE A 129 -1.59 23.82 -16.79
CA PHE A 129 -2.69 24.03 -15.83
C PHE A 129 -2.29 23.92 -14.36
N TYR A 130 -1.00 23.75 -14.00
CA TYR A 130 -0.63 23.55 -12.58
C TYR A 130 -1.01 24.74 -11.68
N ARG A 131 -0.94 25.99 -12.16
CA ARG A 131 -1.32 27.19 -11.38
C ARG A 131 -2.84 27.31 -11.20
N PRO A 132 -3.68 27.22 -12.25
CA PRO A 132 -5.13 27.12 -12.06
C PRO A 132 -5.52 25.96 -11.14
N LEU A 133 -4.86 24.81 -11.30
CA LEU A 133 -5.12 23.63 -10.50
C LEU A 133 -4.75 23.85 -9.02
N SER A 134 -3.64 24.54 -8.73
CA SER A 134 -3.26 24.85 -7.35
C SER A 134 -4.25 25.81 -6.67
N VAL A 135 -4.77 26.79 -7.41
CA VAL A 135 -5.83 27.69 -6.92
C VAL A 135 -7.14 26.93 -6.67
N PHE A 136 -7.56 26.09 -7.62
CA PHE A 136 -8.77 25.28 -7.49
C PHE A 136 -8.71 24.32 -6.30
N LEU A 137 -7.56 23.68 -6.10
CA LEU A 137 -7.32 22.76 -4.99
C LEU A 137 -6.95 23.45 -3.67
N GLN A 138 -6.83 24.79 -3.66
CA GLN A 138 -6.42 25.60 -2.52
C GLN A 138 -5.12 25.10 -1.86
N VAL A 139 -4.12 24.78 -2.68
CA VAL A 139 -2.83 24.24 -2.23
C VAL A 139 -1.67 25.07 -2.76
N ASP A 140 -0.58 25.12 -2.01
CA ASP A 140 0.69 25.70 -2.46
C ASP A 140 1.15 25.04 -3.79
N PRO A 141 1.41 25.84 -4.85
CA PRO A 141 1.88 25.33 -6.14
C PRO A 141 3.13 24.43 -6.04
N LEU A 142 4.02 24.69 -5.07
CA LEU A 142 5.23 23.89 -4.88
C LEU A 142 4.90 22.48 -4.37
N ILE A 143 3.94 22.34 -3.45
CA ILE A 143 3.50 21.04 -2.96
C ILE A 143 2.92 20.22 -4.11
N LEU A 144 2.11 20.86 -4.95
CA LEU A 144 1.51 20.23 -6.12
C LEU A 144 2.57 19.81 -7.14
N PHE A 145 3.55 20.68 -7.40
CA PHE A 145 4.67 20.40 -8.30
C PHE A 145 5.52 19.22 -7.81
N PHE A 146 5.93 19.21 -6.54
CA PHE A 146 6.72 18.09 -6.00
C PHE A 146 5.91 16.79 -5.90
N GLY A 147 4.59 16.88 -5.67
CA GLY A 147 3.71 15.71 -5.76
C GLY A 147 3.64 15.15 -7.17
N PHE A 148 3.59 16.01 -8.19
CA PHE A 148 3.64 15.62 -9.59
C PHE A 148 4.98 14.98 -9.98
N VAL A 149 6.11 15.58 -9.57
CA VAL A 149 7.45 15.02 -9.78
C VAL A 149 7.59 13.64 -9.15
N TYR A 150 7.04 13.44 -7.96
CA TYR A 150 7.00 12.13 -7.28
C TYR A 150 6.11 11.11 -8.01
N ALA A 151 5.03 11.54 -8.66
CA ALA A 151 4.10 10.65 -9.37
C ALA A 151 4.73 9.96 -10.59
N ILE A 152 5.63 10.62 -11.31
CA ILE A 152 6.25 10.09 -12.53
C ILE A 152 7.05 8.79 -12.26
N PRO A 153 8.07 8.77 -11.37
CA PRO A 153 8.79 7.55 -11.06
C PRO A 153 7.92 6.54 -10.29
N LEU A 154 6.89 6.99 -9.56
CA LEU A 154 5.93 6.09 -8.90
C LEU A 154 5.11 5.29 -9.93
N ALA A 155 4.66 5.94 -11.00
CA ALA A 155 3.93 5.30 -12.10
C ALA A 155 4.79 4.21 -12.77
N LEU A 156 6.06 4.54 -13.08
CA LEU A 156 7.01 3.60 -13.65
C LEU A 156 7.33 2.45 -12.68
N LYS A 157 7.60 2.76 -11.40
CA LYS A 157 7.86 1.74 -10.36
C LYS A 157 6.71 0.75 -10.31
N ASN A 158 5.47 1.20 -10.30
CA ASN A 158 4.32 0.30 -10.21
C ASN A 158 4.27 -0.70 -11.37
N VAL A 159 4.63 -0.27 -12.59
CA VAL A 159 4.73 -1.15 -13.76
C VAL A 159 5.90 -2.12 -13.64
N PHE A 160 7.10 -1.65 -13.28
CA PHE A 160 8.28 -2.50 -13.08
C PHE A 160 8.10 -3.51 -11.94
N ASP A 161 7.44 -3.11 -10.87
CA ASP A 161 7.04 -3.98 -9.77
C ASP A 161 5.98 -5.01 -10.22
N GLY A 162 5.14 -4.65 -11.19
CA GLY A 162 4.26 -5.58 -11.90
C GLY A 162 5.03 -6.61 -12.74
N PHE A 163 6.09 -6.18 -13.44
CA PHE A 163 6.94 -7.09 -14.21
C PHE A 163 7.66 -8.10 -13.32
N THR A 164 8.35 -7.65 -12.27
CA THR A 164 9.04 -8.57 -11.34
C THR A 164 8.09 -9.62 -10.76
N ARG A 165 6.86 -9.23 -10.38
CA ARG A 165 5.82 -10.15 -9.91
C ARG A 165 5.29 -11.08 -11.00
N GLY A 166 5.03 -10.57 -12.20
CA GLY A 166 4.56 -11.36 -13.35
C GLY A 166 5.53 -12.46 -13.76
N PHE A 167 6.84 -12.14 -13.81
CA PHE A 167 7.91 -13.10 -14.09
C PHE A 167 8.37 -13.91 -12.88
N ARG A 168 7.77 -13.71 -11.70
CA ARG A 168 8.17 -14.34 -10.43
C ARG A 168 9.65 -14.11 -10.05
N ARG A 169 10.23 -12.98 -10.46
CA ARG A 169 11.60 -12.56 -10.08
C ARG A 169 11.61 -11.84 -8.72
N PHE A 170 11.15 -12.53 -7.68
CA PHE A 170 10.98 -11.94 -6.34
C PHE A 170 12.31 -11.53 -5.69
N THR A 171 13.43 -12.19 -6.02
CA THR A 171 14.76 -11.76 -5.55
C THR A 171 15.16 -10.41 -6.12
N LEU A 172 14.89 -10.16 -7.41
CA LEU A 172 15.14 -8.86 -8.03
C LEU A 172 14.24 -7.78 -7.39
N GLN A 173 12.99 -8.13 -7.12
CA GLN A 173 12.06 -7.24 -6.40
C GLN A 173 12.59 -6.88 -5.00
N LEU A 174 13.08 -7.85 -4.23
CA LEU A 174 13.68 -7.61 -2.92
C LEU A 174 14.86 -6.64 -3.03
N VAL A 175 15.82 -6.91 -3.91
CA VAL A 175 17.03 -6.09 -4.07
C VAL A 175 16.65 -4.66 -4.47
N ALA A 176 15.72 -4.50 -5.42
CA ALA A 176 15.28 -3.18 -5.86
C ALA A 176 14.55 -2.40 -4.76
N ARG A 177 13.68 -3.04 -3.95
CA ARG A 177 12.97 -2.37 -2.84
C ARG A 177 13.90 -1.95 -1.71
N VAL A 178 14.86 -2.82 -1.36
CA VAL A 178 15.86 -2.50 -0.34
C VAL A 178 16.80 -1.41 -0.85
N GLY A 179 17.23 -1.47 -2.11
CA GLY A 179 18.05 -0.45 -2.76
C GLY A 179 17.35 0.92 -2.77
N GLU A 180 16.07 0.98 -3.15
CA GLU A 180 15.23 2.17 -3.02
C GLU A 180 15.29 2.75 -1.61
N ALA A 181 14.99 1.94 -0.60
CA ALA A 181 14.88 2.42 0.78
C ALA A 181 16.23 2.92 1.34
N ILE A 182 17.33 2.23 1.00
CA ILE A 182 18.68 2.66 1.37
C ILE A 182 19.03 3.99 0.70
N VAL A 183 18.72 4.16 -0.58
CA VAL A 183 18.98 5.41 -1.30
C VAL A 183 18.17 6.56 -0.70
N VAL A 184 16.87 6.36 -0.44
CA VAL A 184 16.03 7.37 0.21
C VAL A 184 16.64 7.79 1.54
N PHE A 185 16.98 6.83 2.40
CA PHE A 185 17.58 7.11 3.71
C PHE A 185 18.93 7.84 3.58
N SER A 186 19.77 7.42 2.63
CA SER A 186 21.10 7.99 2.40
C SER A 186 21.03 9.41 1.88
N VAL A 187 20.18 9.69 0.88
CA VAL A 187 20.00 11.03 0.32
C VAL A 187 19.46 11.98 1.38
N ILE A 188 18.47 11.55 2.17
CA ILE A 188 17.91 12.36 3.26
C ILE A 188 18.96 12.68 4.32
N THR A 189 19.67 11.65 4.79
CA THR A 189 20.73 11.83 5.80
C THR A 189 21.81 12.76 5.25
N PHE A 190 22.24 12.55 4.00
CA PHE A 190 23.22 13.41 3.35
C PHE A 190 22.74 14.87 3.25
N SER A 191 21.51 15.10 2.78
CA SER A 191 20.94 16.44 2.64
C SER A 191 20.76 17.17 3.97
N LEU A 192 20.38 16.47 5.03
CA LEU A 192 20.16 17.06 6.34
C LEU A 192 21.46 17.40 7.07
N PHE A 193 22.48 16.54 6.97
CA PHE A 193 23.72 16.70 7.72
C PHE A 193 24.79 17.50 6.97
N PHE A 194 24.87 17.40 5.63
CA PHE A 194 25.88 18.12 4.85
C PHE A 194 25.39 19.46 4.31
N PHE A 195 24.15 19.53 3.81
CA PHE A 195 23.59 20.78 3.25
C PHE A 195 22.75 21.56 4.26
N HIS A 196 22.42 20.97 5.42
CA HIS A 196 21.56 21.58 6.45
C HIS A 196 20.19 22.06 5.95
N ILE A 197 19.68 21.48 4.85
CA ILE A 197 18.40 21.87 4.25
C ILE A 197 17.27 21.14 4.98
N ARG A 198 16.48 21.88 5.73
CA ARG A 198 15.30 21.38 6.46
C ARG A 198 14.01 21.85 5.80
N SER A 199 13.70 21.27 4.63
CA SER A 199 12.44 21.55 3.95
C SER A 199 11.81 20.31 3.34
N PHE A 200 10.49 20.36 3.17
CA PHE A 200 9.68 19.28 2.62
C PHE A 200 10.17 18.79 1.24
N PHE A 201 10.74 19.67 0.40
CA PHE A 201 11.18 19.28 -0.94
C PHE A 201 12.31 18.25 -0.90
N VAL A 202 13.18 18.29 0.12
CA VAL A 202 14.23 17.28 0.31
C VAL A 202 13.61 15.90 0.47
N TYR A 203 12.52 15.79 1.22
CA TYR A 203 11.81 14.53 1.39
C TYR A 203 11.22 14.04 0.08
N SER A 204 10.46 14.90 -0.62
CA SER A 204 9.78 14.54 -1.86
C SER A 204 10.77 14.16 -2.98
N ILE A 205 11.87 14.90 -3.11
CA ILE A 205 12.94 14.59 -4.08
C ILE A 205 13.62 13.27 -3.72
N SER A 206 13.95 13.04 -2.45
CA SER A 206 14.62 11.81 -2.01
C SER A 206 13.76 10.58 -2.29
N LEU A 207 12.46 10.66 -2.00
CA LEU A 207 11.50 9.61 -2.37
C LEU A 207 11.49 9.39 -3.88
N SER A 208 11.43 10.46 -4.68
CA SER A 208 11.43 10.39 -6.14
C SER A 208 12.71 9.73 -6.70
N ILE A 209 13.88 10.06 -6.14
CA ILE A 209 15.17 9.45 -6.51
C ILE A 209 15.17 7.96 -6.15
N GLY A 210 14.71 7.59 -4.95
CA GLY A 210 14.60 6.19 -4.55
C GLY A 210 13.72 5.38 -5.50
N LEU A 211 12.56 5.92 -5.88
CA LEU A 211 11.66 5.31 -6.86
C LEU A 211 12.32 5.19 -8.25
N ALA A 212 13.09 6.19 -8.67
CA ALA A 212 13.83 6.14 -9.93
C ALA A 212 14.93 5.06 -9.90
N VAL A 213 15.65 4.92 -8.79
CA VAL A 213 16.64 3.84 -8.59
C VAL A 213 15.98 2.47 -8.65
N PHE A 214 14.81 2.29 -8.03
CA PHE A 214 14.03 1.05 -8.20
C PHE A 214 13.79 0.73 -9.67
N CYS A 215 13.33 1.73 -10.44
CA CYS A 215 13.06 1.57 -11.86
C CYS A 215 14.32 1.16 -12.63
N LEU A 216 15.45 1.82 -12.37
CA LEU A 216 16.73 1.51 -13.02
C LEU A 216 17.20 0.07 -12.71
N LEU A 217 17.19 -0.32 -11.43
CA LEU A 217 17.60 -1.66 -11.00
C LEU A 217 16.77 -2.78 -11.63
N VAL A 218 15.48 -2.53 -11.89
CA VAL A 218 14.59 -3.49 -12.55
C VAL A 218 14.69 -3.40 -14.07
N PHE A 219 14.90 -2.22 -14.64
CA PHE A 219 14.95 -2.01 -16.08
C PHE A 219 16.10 -2.78 -16.74
N PHE A 220 17.32 -2.72 -16.19
CA PHE A 220 18.49 -3.36 -16.81
C PHE A 220 18.33 -4.89 -16.99
N PRO A 221 17.90 -5.67 -15.98
CA PRO A 221 17.67 -7.12 -16.14
C PRO A 221 16.53 -7.52 -17.10
N PHE A 222 15.69 -6.57 -17.50
CA PHE A 222 14.56 -6.78 -18.41
C PHE A 222 14.76 -6.14 -19.80
N PHE A 223 15.85 -5.39 -20.00
CA PHE A 223 16.10 -4.66 -21.24
C PHE A 223 16.09 -5.57 -22.48
N SER A 224 16.67 -6.76 -22.39
CA SER A 224 16.69 -7.75 -23.46
C SER A 224 15.37 -8.49 -23.66
N SER A 225 14.42 -8.37 -22.72
CA SER A 225 13.14 -9.06 -22.76
C SER A 225 12.06 -8.28 -23.50
N PHE A 226 12.29 -7.01 -23.88
CA PHE A 226 11.30 -6.22 -24.59
C PHE A 226 11.07 -6.73 -26.02
N GLY A 227 9.80 -6.97 -26.36
CA GLY A 227 9.37 -7.41 -27.68
C GLY A 227 8.82 -6.28 -28.55
N ARG A 228 8.26 -6.63 -29.72
CA ARG A 228 7.57 -5.67 -30.60
C ARG A 228 6.20 -5.28 -30.04
N PHE A 229 5.85 -4.00 -30.18
CA PHE A 229 4.53 -3.50 -29.84
C PHE A 229 3.41 -4.26 -30.60
N SER A 230 2.28 -4.48 -29.93
CA SER A 230 1.15 -5.22 -30.49
C SER A 230 -0.18 -4.55 -30.13
N PHE A 231 -0.87 -4.03 -31.13
CA PHE A 231 -2.17 -3.40 -30.94
C PHE A 231 -3.25 -4.39 -30.48
N ARG A 232 -3.12 -5.67 -30.85
CA ARG A 232 -4.00 -6.75 -30.39
C ARG A 232 -3.90 -6.95 -28.88
N ILE A 233 -2.68 -6.93 -28.35
CA ILE A 233 -2.42 -7.05 -26.91
C ILE A 233 -2.90 -5.79 -26.18
N LEU A 234 -2.68 -4.60 -26.77
CA LEU A 234 -3.16 -3.34 -26.19
C LEU A 234 -4.68 -3.36 -25.95
N LYS A 235 -5.47 -3.73 -26.97
CA LYS A 235 -6.93 -3.85 -26.86
C LYS A 235 -7.36 -4.79 -25.72
N LYS A 236 -6.65 -5.91 -25.56
CA LYS A 236 -6.90 -6.89 -24.50
C LYS A 236 -6.58 -6.33 -23.11
N ILE A 237 -5.49 -5.57 -22.99
CA ILE A 237 -4.99 -5.02 -21.73
C ILE A 237 -5.81 -3.82 -21.26
N ILE A 238 -6.23 -2.92 -22.15
CA ILE A 238 -6.95 -1.69 -21.80
C ILE A 238 -8.23 -1.98 -21.01
N PHE A 239 -9.04 -2.95 -21.46
CA PHE A 239 -10.30 -3.27 -20.77
C PHE A 239 -10.06 -3.73 -19.33
N TYR A 240 -9.09 -4.61 -19.11
CA TYR A 240 -8.74 -5.05 -17.76
C TYR A 240 -8.13 -3.92 -16.93
N SER A 241 -7.28 -3.11 -17.54
CA SER A 241 -6.60 -1.98 -16.89
C SER A 241 -7.59 -0.92 -16.42
N PHE A 242 -8.67 -0.67 -17.16
CA PHE A 242 -9.75 0.24 -16.76
C PHE A 242 -10.41 -0.17 -15.43
N PHE A 243 -10.82 -1.44 -15.29
CA PHE A 243 -11.41 -1.92 -14.03
C PHE A 243 -10.39 -1.93 -12.88
N ALA A 244 -9.14 -2.28 -13.17
CA ALA A 244 -8.07 -2.19 -12.19
C ALA A 244 -7.82 -0.73 -11.74
N ALA A 245 -7.93 0.23 -12.66
CA ALA A 245 -7.81 1.65 -12.36
C ALA A 245 -8.93 2.11 -11.43
N LEU A 246 -10.19 1.68 -11.64
CA LEU A 246 -11.31 1.96 -10.71
C LEU A 246 -11.04 1.42 -9.30
N GLY A 247 -10.46 0.22 -9.19
CA GLY A 247 -10.00 -0.31 -7.90
C GLY A 247 -8.89 0.54 -7.26
N GLY A 248 -8.00 1.09 -8.08
CA GLY A 248 -6.98 2.05 -7.65
C GLY A 248 -7.58 3.35 -7.10
N VAL A 249 -8.64 3.87 -7.74
CA VAL A 249 -9.40 5.05 -7.24
C VAL A 249 -9.99 4.75 -5.87
N ALA A 250 -10.65 3.60 -5.70
CA ALA A 250 -11.19 3.19 -4.39
C ALA A 250 -10.08 3.17 -3.31
N GLY A 251 -8.90 2.63 -3.65
CA GLY A 251 -7.74 2.64 -2.75
C GLY A 251 -7.24 4.05 -2.41
N PHE A 252 -7.22 4.97 -3.38
CA PHE A 252 -6.85 6.37 -3.16
C PHE A 252 -7.84 7.10 -2.23
N LEU A 253 -9.14 6.96 -2.50
CA LEU A 253 -10.23 7.54 -1.69
C LEU A 253 -10.24 7.03 -0.25
N PHE A 254 -9.60 5.89 0.00
CA PHE A 254 -9.50 5.33 1.33
C PHE A 254 -8.20 5.71 2.06
N LEU A 255 -7.05 5.57 1.38
CA LEU A 255 -5.75 5.65 2.03
C LEU A 255 -5.10 7.03 1.98
N ASN A 256 -5.31 7.80 0.91
CA ASN A 256 -4.49 8.99 0.62
C ASN A 256 -5.27 10.30 0.63
N ILE A 257 -6.59 10.26 0.38
CA ILE A 257 -7.41 11.47 0.34
C ILE A 257 -7.54 12.16 1.71
N ASN A 258 -7.44 11.40 2.81
CA ASN A 258 -7.61 11.92 4.17
C ASN A 258 -6.67 13.10 4.44
N ARG A 259 -5.42 13.03 3.97
CA ARG A 259 -4.44 14.12 4.15
C ARG A 259 -4.84 15.39 3.42
N ILE A 260 -5.36 15.25 2.19
CA ILE A 260 -5.83 16.37 1.37
C ILE A 260 -7.03 17.05 2.08
N ILE A 261 -7.97 16.25 2.57
CA ILE A 261 -9.14 16.77 3.30
C ILE A 261 -8.73 17.48 4.60
N VAL A 262 -7.82 16.89 5.38
CA VAL A 262 -7.28 17.53 6.61
C VAL A 262 -6.59 18.85 6.28
N SER A 263 -5.81 18.90 5.20
CA SER A 263 -5.16 20.14 4.76
C SER A 263 -6.16 21.22 4.39
N TYR A 264 -7.20 20.84 3.66
CA TYR A 264 -8.23 21.76 3.21
C TYR A 264 -9.05 22.31 4.40
N ALA A 265 -9.45 21.42 5.31
CA ALA A 265 -10.33 21.78 6.42
C ALA A 265 -9.61 22.48 7.58
N VAL A 266 -8.33 22.16 7.84
CA VAL A 266 -7.62 22.59 9.06
C VAL A 266 -6.26 23.23 8.77
N GLY A 267 -5.65 22.96 7.62
CA GLY A 267 -4.34 23.50 7.23
C GLY A 267 -3.20 22.47 7.26
N ALA A 268 -2.07 22.82 6.65
CA ALA A 268 -0.97 21.89 6.38
C ALA A 268 -0.20 21.40 7.63
N SER A 269 -0.09 22.21 8.69
CA SER A 269 0.57 21.80 9.95
C SER A 269 -0.18 20.68 10.67
N SER A 270 -1.51 20.74 10.63
CA SER A 270 -2.42 19.72 11.16
C SER A 270 -2.28 18.37 10.43
N VAL A 271 -1.90 18.40 9.14
CA VAL A 271 -1.61 17.18 8.38
C VAL A 271 -0.38 16.46 8.94
N GLY A 272 0.66 17.21 9.34
CA GLY A 272 1.85 16.62 9.95
C GLY A 272 1.55 15.90 11.26
N LEU A 273 0.70 16.48 12.10
CA LEU A 273 0.22 15.83 13.32
C LEU A 273 -0.58 14.56 12.98
N TYR A 274 -1.61 14.67 12.13
CA TYR A 274 -2.41 13.52 11.69
C TYR A 274 -1.52 12.38 11.16
N MET A 275 -0.53 12.71 10.34
CA MET A 275 0.40 11.75 9.76
C MET A 275 1.33 11.11 10.77
N ALA A 276 1.81 11.83 11.77
CA ALA A 276 2.67 11.25 12.81
C ALA A 276 1.92 10.16 13.58
N TYR A 277 0.70 10.46 14.03
CA TYR A 277 -0.15 9.47 14.72
C TYR A 277 -0.52 8.30 13.80
N TYR A 278 -0.97 8.58 12.57
CA TYR A 278 -1.30 7.55 11.59
C TYR A 278 -0.10 6.63 11.34
N THR A 279 1.08 7.20 11.06
CA THR A 279 2.30 6.44 10.77
C THR A 279 2.74 5.62 11.99
N ALA A 280 2.72 6.20 13.20
CA ALA A 280 3.12 5.52 14.42
C ALA A 280 2.24 4.29 14.76
N THR A 281 0.96 4.32 14.37
CA THR A 281 -0.03 3.28 14.68
C THR A 281 -0.30 2.31 13.53
N PHE A 282 -0.68 2.81 12.35
CA PHE A 282 -1.04 1.99 11.18
C PHE A 282 0.15 1.26 10.57
N THR A 283 1.37 1.82 10.62
CA THR A 283 2.54 1.13 10.08
C THR A 283 2.89 -0.12 10.87
N PHE A 284 2.63 -0.13 12.18
CA PHE A 284 2.79 -1.34 12.99
C PHE A 284 1.73 -2.40 12.63
N ALA A 285 0.46 -1.98 12.56
CA ALA A 285 -0.64 -2.87 12.19
C ALA A 285 -0.45 -3.48 10.78
N SER A 286 0.07 -2.72 9.82
CA SER A 286 0.27 -3.18 8.44
C SER A 286 1.35 -4.26 8.29
N GLN A 287 2.29 -4.40 9.24
CA GLN A 287 3.25 -5.51 9.25
C GLN A 287 2.55 -6.84 9.46
N PHE A 288 1.57 -6.91 10.37
CA PHE A 288 0.75 -8.11 10.59
C PHE A 288 -0.05 -8.46 9.33
N LEU A 289 -0.63 -7.46 8.67
CA LEU A 289 -1.33 -7.68 7.40
C LEU A 289 -0.39 -8.19 6.31
N THR A 290 0.86 -7.70 6.27
CA THR A 290 1.86 -8.15 5.30
C THR A 290 2.20 -9.63 5.52
N ILE A 291 2.34 -10.05 6.78
CA ILE A 291 2.52 -11.47 7.13
C ILE A 291 1.29 -12.28 6.69
N PHE A 292 0.08 -11.77 6.94
CA PHE A 292 -1.17 -12.42 6.50
C PHE A 292 -1.24 -12.58 4.97
N ASN A 293 -1.02 -11.50 4.22
CA ASN A 293 -1.11 -11.50 2.75
C ASN A 293 -0.06 -12.39 2.09
N ASN A 294 1.12 -12.48 2.68
CA ASN A 294 2.21 -13.28 2.12
C ASN A 294 2.08 -14.76 2.49
N VAL A 295 1.78 -15.08 3.75
CA VAL A 295 1.78 -16.48 4.20
C VAL A 295 0.39 -17.11 4.14
N PHE A 296 -0.62 -16.41 4.62
CA PHE A 296 -1.95 -16.96 4.85
C PHE A 296 -2.83 -16.86 3.61
N PHE A 297 -2.88 -15.73 2.92
CA PHE A 297 -3.78 -15.55 1.78
C PHE A 297 -3.63 -16.62 0.66
N PRO A 298 -2.41 -16.98 0.20
CA PRO A 298 -2.23 -18.03 -0.80
C PRO A 298 -2.62 -19.43 -0.29
N MET A 299 -2.54 -19.64 1.02
CA MET A 299 -2.96 -20.88 1.68
C MET A 299 -4.49 -20.98 1.73
N VAL A 300 -5.17 -19.91 2.15
CA VAL A 300 -6.64 -19.81 2.22
C VAL A 300 -7.27 -19.98 0.84
N SER A 301 -6.66 -19.38 -0.18
CA SER A 301 -7.18 -19.43 -1.57
C SER A 301 -7.21 -20.85 -2.17
N ARG A 302 -6.46 -21.80 -1.62
CA ARG A 302 -6.38 -23.18 -2.10
C ARG A 302 -7.28 -24.15 -1.33
N MET A 303 -7.96 -23.69 -0.29
CA MET A 303 -8.77 -24.55 0.57
C MET A 303 -10.22 -24.63 0.07
N PRO A 304 -10.79 -25.84 -0.04
CA PRO A 304 -12.16 -26.02 -0.53
C PRO A 304 -13.21 -25.56 0.49
N LYS A 305 -12.92 -25.63 1.80
CA LYS A 305 -13.81 -25.17 2.87
C LYS A 305 -13.15 -24.04 3.65
N LYS A 306 -13.52 -22.79 3.33
CA LYS A 306 -12.93 -21.59 3.96
C LYS A 306 -13.56 -21.25 5.31
N ARG A 307 -14.74 -21.79 5.61
CA ARG A 307 -15.46 -21.59 6.87
C ARG A 307 -14.64 -21.90 8.12
N ASP A 308 -13.91 -23.02 8.15
CA ASP A 308 -13.12 -23.41 9.32
C ASP A 308 -11.98 -22.43 9.59
N ILE A 309 -11.42 -21.85 8.52
CA ILE A 309 -10.39 -20.82 8.60
C ILE A 309 -11.00 -19.53 9.14
N VAL A 310 -12.16 -19.11 8.60
CA VAL A 310 -12.88 -17.91 9.04
C VAL A 310 -13.21 -18.01 10.52
N ARG A 311 -13.66 -19.17 11.00
CA ARG A 311 -13.89 -19.42 12.43
C ARG A 311 -12.61 -19.28 13.25
N LYS A 312 -11.52 -19.94 12.84
CA LYS A 312 -10.22 -19.86 13.52
C LYS A 312 -9.70 -18.42 13.56
N ILE A 313 -9.79 -17.68 12.46
CA ILE A 313 -9.40 -16.26 12.38
C ILE A 313 -10.29 -15.41 13.28
N ASN A 314 -11.61 -15.64 13.30
CA ASN A 314 -12.51 -14.91 14.19
C ASN A 314 -12.20 -15.16 15.67
N THR A 315 -11.90 -16.40 16.05
CA THR A 315 -11.46 -16.74 17.41
C THR A 315 -10.12 -16.07 17.72
N LEU A 316 -9.16 -16.13 16.80
CA LEU A 316 -7.85 -15.51 16.95
C LEU A 316 -7.96 -13.99 17.08
N ASN A 317 -8.80 -13.33 16.27
CA ASN A 317 -9.06 -11.89 16.38
C ASN A 317 -9.68 -11.53 17.72
N LYS A 318 -10.61 -12.33 18.26
CA LYS A 318 -11.20 -12.09 19.59
C LYS A 318 -10.16 -12.19 20.71
N VAL A 319 -9.30 -13.21 20.67
CA VAL A 319 -8.26 -13.42 21.68
C VAL A 319 -7.14 -12.38 21.57
N LEU A 320 -6.75 -12.03 20.35
CA LEU A 320 -5.64 -11.12 20.09
C LEU A 320 -6.05 -9.64 20.05
N ALA A 321 -7.34 -9.31 20.04
CA ALA A 321 -7.78 -7.91 19.94
C ALA A 321 -7.17 -7.03 21.04
N VAL A 322 -7.31 -7.42 22.30
CA VAL A 322 -6.81 -6.64 23.45
C VAL A 322 -5.27 -6.54 23.46
N PRO A 323 -4.50 -7.65 23.35
CA PRO A 323 -3.04 -7.54 23.36
C PRO A 323 -2.48 -6.82 22.11
N LEU A 324 -3.09 -6.98 20.93
CA LEU A 324 -2.69 -6.22 19.74
C LEU A 324 -2.99 -4.73 19.90
N PHE A 325 -4.15 -4.37 20.45
CA PHE A 325 -4.48 -2.98 20.73
C PHE A 325 -3.48 -2.35 21.70
N GLY A 326 -3.19 -3.03 22.82
CA GLY A 326 -2.17 -2.59 23.78
C GLY A 326 -0.78 -2.47 23.14
N GLY A 327 -0.41 -3.40 22.27
CA GLY A 327 0.82 -3.36 21.49
C GLY A 327 0.90 -2.17 20.53
N ILE A 328 -0.19 -1.89 19.79
CA ILE A 328 -0.27 -0.72 18.89
C ILE A 328 -0.18 0.59 19.70
N VAL A 329 -0.84 0.68 20.85
CA VAL A 329 -0.77 1.87 21.73
C VAL A 329 0.65 2.07 22.25
N ALA A 330 1.28 1.02 22.78
CA ALA A 330 2.65 1.09 23.32
C ALA A 330 3.67 1.45 22.24
N PHE A 331 3.56 0.84 21.06
CA PHE A 331 4.40 1.13 19.91
C PHE A 331 4.16 2.58 19.44
N GLY A 332 2.90 2.98 19.27
CA GLY A 332 2.52 4.33 18.87
C GLY A 332 3.05 5.40 19.82
N TYR A 333 2.96 5.17 21.14
CA TYR A 333 3.55 6.04 22.16
C TYR A 333 5.06 6.17 21.99
N PHE A 334 5.78 5.05 21.88
CA PHE A 334 7.22 5.03 21.69
C PHE A 334 7.64 5.80 20.42
N PHE A 335 6.94 5.60 19.30
CA PHE A 335 7.30 6.29 18.05
C PHE A 335 6.94 7.77 18.07
N LEU A 336 5.80 8.16 18.62
CA LEU A 336 5.46 9.58 18.81
C LEU A 336 6.50 10.29 19.68
N TYR A 337 7.03 9.61 20.69
CA TYR A 337 8.16 10.14 21.47
C TYR A 337 9.40 10.39 20.60
N LEU A 338 9.70 9.51 19.63
CA LEU A 338 10.81 9.69 18.70
C LEU A 338 10.62 10.87 17.73
N PHE A 339 9.38 11.18 17.33
CA PHE A 339 9.04 12.37 16.52
C PHE A 339 9.39 13.68 17.24
N GLY A 340 9.48 13.70 18.57
CA GLY A 340 9.99 14.83 19.35
C GLY A 340 8.92 15.78 19.87
N LYS A 341 9.37 16.81 20.61
CA LYS A 341 8.51 17.68 21.44
C LYS A 341 7.61 18.65 20.65
N GLU A 342 7.90 18.88 19.38
CA GLU A 342 7.07 19.75 18.51
C GLU A 342 5.71 19.12 18.18
N TYR A 343 5.57 17.81 18.39
CA TYR A 343 4.31 17.11 18.20
C TYR A 343 3.50 17.14 19.49
N LEU A 344 2.36 17.82 19.47
CA LEU A 344 1.43 17.84 20.60
C LEU A 344 0.94 16.42 20.90
N PHE A 345 1.42 15.87 22.01
CA PHE A 345 1.02 14.54 22.46
C PHE A 345 -0.36 14.58 23.12
N ARG A 346 -1.28 13.74 22.65
CA ARG A 346 -2.62 13.58 23.20
C ARG A 346 -3.00 12.10 23.24
N TRP A 347 -3.41 11.64 24.42
CA TRP A 347 -3.80 10.25 24.66
C TRP A 347 -5.07 9.87 23.88
N ASP A 348 -6.03 10.78 23.78
CA ASP A 348 -7.28 10.55 23.06
C ASP A 348 -7.02 10.22 21.57
N TRP A 349 -6.13 10.98 20.91
CA TRP A 349 -5.77 10.73 19.52
C TRP A 349 -5.02 9.41 19.36
N LEU A 350 -4.07 9.10 20.23
CA LEU A 350 -3.33 7.84 20.18
C LEU A 350 -4.27 6.63 20.32
N LEU A 351 -5.20 6.67 21.28
CA LEU A 351 -6.16 5.59 21.51
C LEU A 351 -7.11 5.43 20.31
N LEU A 352 -7.63 6.53 19.78
CA LEU A 352 -8.52 6.50 18.61
C LEU A 352 -7.81 5.99 17.36
N PHE A 353 -6.59 6.45 17.05
CA PHE A 353 -5.82 5.94 15.92
C PHE A 353 -5.45 4.46 16.09
N SER A 354 -5.12 4.04 17.31
CA SER A 354 -4.83 2.63 17.60
C SER A 354 -6.07 1.75 17.41
N LEU A 355 -7.24 2.26 17.79
CA LEU A 355 -8.52 1.59 17.59
C LEU A 355 -8.85 1.50 16.09
N ALA A 356 -8.65 2.58 15.34
CA ALA A 356 -8.80 2.56 13.89
C ALA A 356 -7.84 1.56 13.25
N ALA A 357 -6.58 1.51 13.66
CA ALA A 357 -5.56 0.62 13.11
C ALA A 357 -5.89 -0.87 13.35
N ILE A 358 -6.39 -1.24 14.53
CA ILE A 358 -6.77 -2.64 14.80
C ILE A 358 -8.04 -3.06 14.04
N LEU A 359 -9.04 -2.17 13.97
CA LEU A 359 -10.23 -2.42 13.14
C LEU A 359 -9.83 -2.55 11.67
N ASN A 360 -8.87 -1.73 11.24
CA ASN A 360 -8.32 -1.74 9.89
C ASN A 360 -7.66 -3.07 9.55
N LEU A 361 -6.79 -3.56 10.44
CA LEU A 361 -6.15 -4.86 10.32
C LEU A 361 -7.18 -5.99 10.17
N PHE A 362 -8.21 -6.00 11.02
CA PHE A 362 -9.20 -7.07 11.00
C PHE A 362 -10.07 -7.07 9.75
N TYR A 363 -10.58 -5.91 9.33
CA TYR A 363 -11.40 -5.88 8.11
C TYR A 363 -10.56 -6.17 6.87
N LEU A 364 -9.28 -5.75 6.81
CA LEU A 364 -8.42 -6.07 5.67
C LEU A 364 -8.20 -7.58 5.54
N ILE A 365 -7.99 -8.29 6.65
CA ILE A 365 -7.96 -9.77 6.67
C ILE A 365 -9.26 -10.34 6.09
N ASP A 366 -10.41 -9.84 6.53
CA ASP A 366 -11.72 -10.28 6.05
C ASP A 366 -11.91 -10.02 4.53
N ILE A 367 -11.50 -8.85 4.03
CA ILE A 367 -11.51 -8.51 2.59
C ILE A 367 -10.75 -9.55 1.78
N TRP A 368 -9.54 -9.90 2.22
CA TRP A 368 -8.70 -10.84 1.49
C TRP A 368 -9.27 -12.26 1.52
N ILE A 369 -10.00 -12.65 2.56
CA ILE A 369 -10.72 -13.93 2.59
C ILE A 369 -11.87 -13.94 1.57
N VAL A 370 -12.69 -12.87 1.53
CA VAL A 370 -13.77 -12.76 0.54
C VAL A 370 -13.22 -12.70 -0.89
N ALA A 371 -12.12 -11.97 -1.11
CA ALA A 371 -11.45 -11.91 -2.41
C ALA A 371 -10.93 -13.28 -2.87
N ALA A 372 -10.62 -14.19 -1.93
CA ALA A 372 -10.20 -15.55 -2.25
C ALA A 372 -11.33 -16.42 -2.83
N GLU A 373 -12.61 -15.98 -2.81
CA GLU A 373 -13.72 -16.61 -3.57
C GLU A 373 -13.63 -16.45 -5.09
N GLY A 374 -12.62 -15.73 -5.59
CA GLY A 374 -12.36 -15.58 -7.01
C GLY A 374 -13.09 -14.37 -7.61
N LYS A 375 -13.50 -14.46 -8.89
CA LYS A 375 -13.97 -13.30 -9.68
C LYS A 375 -15.13 -12.56 -9.03
N LYS A 376 -16.13 -13.28 -8.50
CA LYS A 376 -17.29 -12.67 -7.82
C LYS A 376 -16.88 -11.97 -6.52
N GLY A 377 -16.00 -12.58 -5.74
CA GLY A 377 -15.45 -12.01 -4.50
C GLY A 377 -14.72 -10.70 -4.76
N ILE A 378 -13.83 -10.66 -5.76
CA ILE A 378 -13.06 -9.45 -6.10
C ILE A 378 -13.97 -8.31 -6.59
N VAL A 379 -14.96 -8.59 -7.43
CA VAL A 379 -15.92 -7.57 -7.90
C VAL A 379 -16.71 -7.02 -6.72
N PHE A 380 -17.20 -7.89 -5.84
CA PHE A 380 -17.96 -7.51 -4.66
C PHE A 380 -17.14 -6.66 -3.68
N THR A 381 -15.90 -7.08 -3.36
CA THR A 381 -15.01 -6.31 -2.49
C THR A 381 -14.68 -4.94 -3.08
N THR A 382 -14.47 -4.88 -4.40
CA THR A 382 -14.15 -3.61 -5.10
C THR A 382 -15.34 -2.65 -5.05
N ALA A 383 -16.55 -3.14 -5.31
CA ALA A 383 -17.76 -2.32 -5.25
C ALA A 383 -18.01 -1.75 -3.85
N ILE A 384 -17.92 -2.60 -2.81
CA ILE A 384 -18.07 -2.16 -1.41
C ILE A 384 -17.00 -1.12 -1.03
N THR A 385 -15.74 -1.39 -1.38
CA THR A 385 -14.63 -0.48 -1.04
C THR A 385 -14.80 0.87 -1.75
N PHE A 386 -15.31 0.88 -2.98
CA PHE A 386 -15.60 2.13 -3.70
C PHE A 386 -16.71 2.93 -3.02
N CYS A 387 -17.83 2.30 -2.67
CA CYS A 387 -18.93 2.95 -1.96
C CYS A 387 -18.49 3.50 -0.60
N ILE A 388 -17.74 2.71 0.17
CA ILE A 388 -17.25 3.14 1.48
C ILE A 388 -16.15 4.20 1.33
N GLY A 389 -15.35 4.17 0.27
CA GLY A 389 -14.41 5.23 -0.06
C GLY A 389 -15.11 6.59 -0.28
N ALA A 390 -16.26 6.60 -0.95
CA ALA A 390 -17.08 7.82 -1.10
C ALA A 390 -17.64 8.29 0.25
N ILE A 391 -18.13 7.37 1.08
CA ILE A 391 -18.58 7.68 2.45
C ILE A 391 -17.42 8.22 3.28
N ASN A 392 -16.22 7.66 3.15
CA ASN A 392 -15.02 8.12 3.83
C ASN A 392 -14.72 9.58 3.51
N VAL A 393 -14.79 9.97 2.23
CA VAL A 393 -14.60 11.37 1.83
C VAL A 393 -15.63 12.28 2.47
N ALA A 394 -16.92 11.92 2.41
CA ALA A 394 -17.99 12.73 2.99
C ALA A 394 -17.84 12.88 4.52
N CYS A 395 -17.59 11.78 5.23
CA CYS A 395 -17.38 11.79 6.68
C CYS A 395 -16.11 12.58 7.05
N MET A 396 -14.99 12.34 6.36
CA MET A 396 -13.76 13.08 6.60
C MET A 396 -13.96 14.58 6.40
N TYR A 397 -14.63 14.99 5.33
CA TYR A 397 -14.88 16.40 5.06
C TYR A 397 -15.78 17.05 6.13
N ALA A 398 -16.92 16.42 6.44
CA ALA A 398 -17.88 16.96 7.41
C ALA A 398 -17.29 17.05 8.83
N PHE A 399 -16.64 15.99 9.31
CA PHE A 399 -16.09 15.99 10.66
C PHE A 399 -14.85 16.88 10.78
N SER A 400 -14.00 16.94 9.75
CA SER A 400 -12.80 17.78 9.80
C SER A 400 -13.13 19.27 9.78
N THR A 401 -14.20 19.68 9.07
CA THR A 401 -14.62 21.08 9.05
C THR A 401 -15.26 21.51 10.36
N TRP A 402 -16.01 20.64 11.05
CA TRP A 402 -16.66 20.98 12.32
C TRP A 402 -15.77 20.82 13.56
N TYR A 403 -14.92 19.78 13.60
CA TYR A 403 -14.15 19.41 14.79
C TYR A 403 -12.63 19.43 14.58
N GLY A 404 -12.16 19.99 13.46
CA GLY A 404 -10.74 20.06 13.13
C GLY A 404 -10.09 18.67 13.03
N VAL A 405 -8.84 18.56 13.48
CA VAL A 405 -8.08 17.29 13.43
C VAL A 405 -8.76 16.17 14.22
N THR A 406 -9.34 16.48 15.39
CA THR A 406 -10.07 15.50 16.19
C THR A 406 -11.22 14.89 15.40
N GLY A 407 -11.93 15.71 14.61
CA GLY A 407 -12.96 15.25 13.69
C GLY A 407 -12.43 14.27 12.65
N SER A 408 -11.28 14.55 12.06
CA SER A 408 -10.62 13.65 11.10
C SER A 408 -10.25 12.30 11.72
N VAL A 409 -9.80 12.30 12.98
CA VAL A 409 -9.51 11.06 13.71
C VAL A 409 -10.79 10.26 13.96
N ILE A 410 -11.85 10.92 14.43
CA ILE A 410 -13.16 10.29 14.65
C ILE A 410 -13.72 9.69 13.35
N ALA A 411 -13.65 10.44 12.24
CA ALA A 411 -14.06 9.94 10.93
C ALA A 411 -13.27 8.70 10.51
N THR A 412 -11.95 8.68 10.77
CA THR A 412 -11.09 7.52 10.49
C THR A 412 -11.55 6.28 11.26
N VAL A 413 -11.90 6.44 12.54
CA VAL A 413 -12.42 5.36 13.39
C VAL A 413 -13.79 4.89 12.89
N LEU A 414 -14.71 5.82 12.64
CA LEU A 414 -16.08 5.50 12.19
C LEU A 414 -16.06 4.70 10.88
N VAL A 415 -15.28 5.14 9.89
CA VAL A 415 -15.18 4.46 8.60
C VAL A 415 -14.53 3.08 8.77
N SER A 416 -13.46 2.97 9.58
CA SER A 416 -12.82 1.68 9.86
C SER A 416 -13.75 0.71 10.58
N PHE A 417 -14.61 1.23 11.48
CA PHE A 417 -15.63 0.47 12.17
C PHE A 417 -16.73 -0.01 11.22
N VAL A 418 -17.24 0.86 10.35
CA VAL A 418 -18.24 0.48 9.32
C VAL A 418 -17.69 -0.60 8.41
N LEU A 419 -16.44 -0.48 7.93
CA LEU A 419 -15.79 -1.52 7.12
C LEU A 419 -15.70 -2.84 7.85
N PHE A 420 -15.23 -2.82 9.10
CA PHE A 420 -15.16 -4.02 9.93
C PHE A 420 -16.53 -4.69 10.08
N LEU A 421 -17.57 -3.91 10.35
CA LEU A 421 -18.93 -4.44 10.55
C LEU A 421 -19.50 -5.03 9.25
N VAL A 422 -19.38 -4.30 8.13
CA VAL A 422 -19.84 -4.76 6.80
C VAL A 422 -19.16 -6.08 6.43
N TYR A 423 -17.83 -6.17 6.54
CA TYR A 423 -17.11 -7.39 6.17
C TYR A 423 -17.35 -8.54 7.15
N LYS A 424 -17.58 -8.27 8.43
CA LYS A 424 -18.02 -9.29 9.38
C LYS A 424 -19.39 -9.85 9.03
N ILE A 425 -20.34 -8.98 8.67
CA ILE A 425 -21.68 -9.40 8.22
C ILE A 425 -21.57 -10.23 6.95
N VAL A 426 -20.82 -9.77 5.95
CA VAL A 426 -20.58 -10.49 4.68
C VAL A 426 -20.00 -11.87 4.94
N ASN A 427 -18.98 -11.99 5.79
CA ASN A 427 -18.37 -13.28 6.13
C ASN A 427 -19.37 -14.20 6.85
N ILE A 428 -20.22 -13.67 7.73
CA ILE A 428 -21.27 -14.46 8.36
C ILE A 428 -22.25 -14.97 7.30
N PHE A 429 -22.74 -14.12 6.39
CA PHE A 429 -23.68 -14.56 5.37
C PHE A 429 -23.07 -15.58 4.39
N LEU A 430 -21.89 -15.31 3.85
CA LEU A 430 -21.23 -16.19 2.89
C LEU A 430 -20.98 -17.59 3.48
N TYR A 431 -20.49 -17.66 4.72
CA TYR A 431 -20.08 -18.94 5.33
C TYR A 431 -21.12 -19.56 6.29
N ARG A 432 -22.28 -18.93 6.47
CA ARG A 432 -23.48 -19.52 7.10
C ARG A 432 -24.42 -20.13 6.07
N TYR A 433 -24.47 -19.61 4.83
CA TYR A 433 -25.35 -20.15 3.78
C TYR A 433 -24.90 -21.51 3.22
N GLU A 434 -23.61 -21.86 3.35
CA GLU A 434 -23.09 -23.20 3.02
C GLU A 434 -23.68 -24.31 3.93
N ASP A 435 -24.23 -23.98 5.10
CA ASP A 435 -24.91 -24.95 5.98
C ASP A 435 -26.25 -25.45 5.41
N THR A 436 -26.96 -24.61 4.65
CA THR A 436 -28.30 -24.93 4.14
C THR A 436 -28.30 -25.70 2.82
N GLN A 437 -27.15 -25.84 2.16
CA GLN A 437 -27.01 -26.63 0.92
C GLN A 437 -26.16 -27.89 1.08
N SER A 438 -25.58 -28.13 2.26
CA SER A 438 -24.83 -29.37 2.57
C SER A 438 -25.56 -30.33 3.52
N ASN A 439 -26.78 -29.96 3.92
CA ASN A 439 -27.83 -30.87 4.40
C ASN A 439 -28.86 -31.05 3.28
#